data_AF-A0A419K4C0-F1
#
_entry.id   AF-A0A419K4C0-F1
#
_cell.length_a   1.000
_cell.length_b   1.000
_cell.length_c   1.000
_cell.angle_alpha   90.00
_cell.angle_beta   90.00
_cell.angle_gamma   90.00
#
_symmetry.space_group_name_H-M   'P 1'
#
loop_
_entity.id
_entity.type
_entity.pdbx_description
1 polymer ?
#
loop_
_entity_poly.entity_id
_entity_poly.type
_entity_poly.pdbx_seq_one_letter_code
_entity_poly.pdbx_strand_id
1 'polypeptide(L)'
;MLEAFIEDLSLRRKRSSLGVFIQPNRGTEGWMVERFKFDVYRGGIGVEHPAAKHIAAILQLDDVLLREERGNVRFSPLREPEETRDLKHISLRINVAWNGSRFVAESGYAQVSEKIVASRGRGGEIVDLHKALRNLYYRSGGEWIRLNVTSKDVRRIKRAAEAAAQALNSGLPEEDSLKMVGVDMVLEVPGVDEPILPVLLEANPRPAGLNHSTSLEDEVDAEPKLMVSSAIFRAIRAMGRRLLHGEGP
;
A
#
# COMPACT_ATOMS: atom_id res chain seq x y z
N MET A 1 -5.48 9.45 24.59
CA MET A 1 -5.68 8.59 23.41
C MET A 1 -4.37 8.36 22.65
N LEU A 2 -3.67 9.41 22.19
CA LEU A 2 -2.39 9.26 21.48
C LEU A 2 -1.30 8.58 22.33
N GLU A 3 -1.10 8.99 23.59
CA GLU A 3 -0.14 8.33 24.50
C GLU A 3 -0.45 6.85 24.70
N ALA A 4 -1.70 6.52 25.05
CA ALA A 4 -2.15 5.14 25.20
C ALA A 4 -1.93 4.30 23.93
N PHE A 5 -2.16 4.87 22.73
CA PHE A 5 -1.87 4.20 21.46
C PHE A 5 -0.37 3.90 21.30
N ILE A 6 0.50 4.85 21.65
CA ILE A 6 1.95 4.72 21.55
C ILE A 6 2.49 3.69 22.55
N GLU A 7 2.00 3.72 23.79
CA GLU A 7 2.37 2.76 24.83
C GLU A 7 2.00 1.33 24.43
N ASP A 8 0.75 1.12 24.01
CA ASP A 8 0.30 -0.18 23.52
C ASP A 8 1.10 -0.66 22.29
N LEU A 9 1.37 0.24 21.34
CA LEU A 9 2.19 -0.08 20.17
C LEU A 9 3.62 -0.45 20.56
N SER A 10 4.20 0.22 21.56
CA SER A 10 5.54 -0.05 22.08
C SER A 10 5.64 -1.42 22.71
N LEU A 11 4.65 -1.81 23.50
CA LEU A 11 4.56 -3.14 24.10
C LEU A 11 4.47 -4.21 23.02
N ARG A 12 3.60 -4.02 22.02
CA ARG A 12 3.44 -4.97 20.90
C ARG A 12 4.69 -5.12 20.05
N ARG A 13 5.43 -4.02 19.82
CA ARG A 13 6.63 -4.01 18.98
C ARG A 13 7.93 -4.24 19.74
N LYS A 14 7.90 -4.21 21.07
CA LYS A 14 9.08 -4.26 21.95
C LYS A 14 10.13 -3.22 21.54
N ARG A 15 9.67 -2.00 21.22
CA ARG A 15 10.51 -0.89 20.75
C ARG A 15 10.21 0.37 21.53
N SER A 16 11.27 1.08 21.93
CA SER A 16 11.17 2.35 22.64
C SER A 16 10.98 3.56 21.72
N SER A 17 11.43 3.46 20.47
CA SER A 17 11.22 4.48 19.44
C SER A 17 10.29 3.98 18.35
N LEU A 18 9.22 4.73 18.10
CA LEU A 18 8.15 4.36 17.18
C LEU A 18 7.86 5.49 16.19
N GLY A 19 7.65 5.13 14.92
CA GLY A 19 7.02 6.00 13.94
C GLY A 19 5.51 5.81 13.98
N VAL A 20 4.77 6.92 13.99
CA VAL A 20 3.31 6.93 13.89
C VAL A 20 2.90 7.93 12.82
N PHE A 21 2.04 7.51 11.91
CA PHE A 21 1.36 8.37 10.96
C PHE A 21 0.05 8.87 11.57
N ILE A 22 -0.19 10.16 11.38
CA ILE A 22 -1.43 10.83 11.76
C ILE A 22 -2.03 11.39 10.47
N GLN A 23 -3.26 11.01 10.17
CA GLN A 23 -3.92 11.37 8.91
C GLN A 23 -5.44 11.52 9.08
N PRO A 24 -6.10 12.29 8.21
CA PRO A 24 -7.55 12.29 8.09
C PRO A 24 -8.08 10.93 7.63
N ASN A 25 -9.34 10.64 7.96
CA ASN A 25 -10.04 9.41 7.56
C ASN A 25 -10.36 9.38 6.04
N ARG A 26 -10.68 10.54 5.44
CA ARG A 26 -11.13 10.69 4.05
C ARG A 26 -10.15 11.44 3.15
N GLY A 27 -8.96 11.79 3.64
CA GLY A 27 -7.95 12.48 2.84
C GLY A 27 -7.40 11.63 1.71
N THR A 28 -7.03 12.27 0.59
CA THR A 28 -6.40 11.63 -0.55
C THR A 28 -5.04 12.24 -0.85
N GLU A 29 -4.20 11.52 -1.60
CA GLU A 29 -2.90 12.01 -2.11
C GLU A 29 -1.90 12.49 -1.06
N GLY A 30 -1.99 12.00 0.18
CA GLY A 30 -1.12 12.41 1.28
C GLY A 30 -1.49 13.73 1.92
N TRP A 31 -2.70 14.25 1.67
CA TRP A 31 -3.21 15.47 2.31
C TRP A 31 -3.28 15.30 3.83
N MET A 32 -2.61 16.21 4.55
CA MET A 32 -2.46 16.21 6.01
C MET A 32 -1.91 14.90 6.62
N VAL A 33 -1.27 14.06 5.82
CA VAL A 33 -0.57 12.86 6.32
C VAL A 33 0.81 13.29 6.82
N GLU A 34 1.03 13.17 8.13
CA GLU A 34 2.32 13.51 8.73
C GLU A 34 2.82 12.37 9.61
N ARG A 35 4.15 12.20 9.62
CA ARG A 35 4.82 11.20 10.45
C ARG A 35 5.44 11.88 11.66
N PHE A 36 5.15 11.33 12.83
CA PHE A 36 5.80 11.70 14.09
C PHE A 36 6.63 10.53 14.60
N LYS A 37 7.75 10.85 15.27
CA LYS A 37 8.57 9.87 15.99
C LYS A 37 8.34 10.10 17.48
N PHE A 38 8.07 9.02 18.19
CA PHE A 38 7.85 9.03 19.63
C PHE A 38 8.92 8.18 20.32
N ASP A 39 9.41 8.68 21.45
CA ASP A 39 10.25 7.94 22.40
C ASP A 39 9.45 7.75 23.68
N VAL A 40 9.10 6.50 23.98
CA VAL A 40 8.19 6.16 25.08
C VAL A 40 8.78 6.51 26.45
N TYR A 41 10.11 6.57 26.56
CA TYR A 41 10.77 6.89 27.83
C TYR A 41 10.96 8.39 28.06
N ARG A 42 10.79 9.22 27.03
CA ARG A 42 10.95 10.68 27.15
C ARG A 42 9.70 11.40 27.66
N GLY A 43 8.54 10.74 27.66
CA GLY A 43 7.29 11.19 28.25
C GLY A 43 6.70 12.50 27.68
N GLY A 44 5.40 12.70 27.89
CA GLY A 44 4.73 14.00 27.76
C GLY A 44 4.33 14.40 26.33
N ILE A 45 3.17 13.93 25.87
CA ILE A 45 2.50 14.47 24.69
C ILE A 45 1.44 15.47 25.16
N GLY A 46 1.91 16.64 25.59
CA GLY A 46 1.04 17.76 25.95
C GLY A 46 0.35 18.39 24.74
N VAL A 47 -0.61 19.29 24.99
CA VAL A 47 -1.34 20.04 23.94
C VAL A 47 -0.42 20.83 23.01
N GLU A 48 0.74 21.24 23.50
CA GLU A 48 1.74 21.97 22.71
C GLU A 48 2.56 21.08 21.77
N HIS A 49 2.49 19.76 21.93
CA HIS A 49 3.24 18.83 21.11
C HIS A 49 2.80 18.92 19.65
N PRO A 50 3.73 18.95 18.66
CA PRO A 50 3.39 19.08 17.24
C PRO A 50 2.35 18.07 16.75
N ALA A 51 2.44 16.81 17.23
CA ALA A 51 1.45 15.79 16.92
C ALA A 51 0.05 16.12 17.45
N ALA A 52 -0.06 16.68 18.66
CA ALA A 52 -1.35 17.07 19.24
C ALA A 52 -1.97 18.24 18.47
N LYS A 53 -1.16 19.23 18.08
CA LYS A 53 -1.59 20.34 17.20
C LYS A 53 -2.06 19.84 15.85
N HIS A 54 -1.35 18.88 15.26
CA HIS A 54 -1.73 18.28 13.98
C HIS A 54 -3.05 17.50 14.06
N ILE A 55 -3.23 16.71 15.13
CA ILE A 55 -4.52 16.05 15.43
C ILE A 55 -5.64 17.09 15.53
N ALA A 56 -5.44 18.15 16.32
CA ALA A 56 -6.45 19.20 16.49
C ALA A 56 -6.81 19.88 15.17
N ALA A 57 -5.82 20.12 14.29
CA ALA A 57 -6.05 20.69 12.97
C ALA A 57 -6.89 19.76 12.07
N ILE A 58 -6.62 18.44 12.08
CA ILE A 58 -7.43 17.48 11.31
C ILE A 58 -8.85 17.40 11.86
N LEU A 59 -9.03 17.35 13.19
CA LEU A 59 -10.34 17.23 13.85
C LEU A 59 -11.28 18.42 13.56
N GLN A 60 -10.76 19.55 13.06
CA GLN A 60 -11.60 20.65 12.57
C GLN A 60 -12.31 20.33 11.25
N LEU A 61 -11.84 19.32 10.50
CA LEU A 61 -12.26 19.01 9.14
C LEU A 61 -12.73 17.56 8.95
N ASP A 62 -12.15 16.61 9.69
CA ASP A 62 -12.39 15.17 9.52
C ASP A 62 -11.98 14.37 10.77
N ASP A 63 -12.36 13.10 10.81
CA ASP A 63 -11.89 12.16 11.82
C ASP A 63 -10.39 11.87 11.65
N VAL A 64 -9.70 11.62 12.78
CA VAL A 64 -8.27 11.31 12.79
C VAL A 64 -8.03 9.81 12.88
N LEU A 65 -7.12 9.33 12.05
CA LEU A 65 -6.55 7.99 12.14
C LEU A 65 -5.11 8.06 12.66
N LEU A 66 -4.84 7.25 13.68
CA LEU A 66 -3.49 6.95 14.18
C LEU A 66 -3.05 5.61 13.64
N ARG A 67 -1.91 5.56 12.97
CA ARG A 67 -1.39 4.33 12.34
C ARG A 67 0.08 4.15 12.65
N GLU A 68 0.46 2.91 12.92
CA GLU A 68 1.87 2.54 13.01
C GLU A 68 2.58 2.82 11.67
N GLU A 69 3.84 3.27 11.72
CA GLU A 69 4.71 3.27 10.55
C GLU A 69 5.01 1.84 10.09
N ARG A 70 4.63 1.53 8.85
CA ARG A 70 4.87 0.23 8.20
C ARG A 70 5.76 0.38 6.98
N GLY A 71 6.41 -0.72 6.60
CA GLY A 71 7.24 -0.80 5.39
C GLY A 71 8.72 -0.54 5.66
N ASN A 72 9.52 -1.60 5.71
CA ASN A 72 10.98 -1.52 5.85
C ASN A 72 11.73 -1.77 4.53
N VAL A 73 11.01 -1.97 3.42
CA VAL A 73 11.58 -2.08 2.08
C VAL A 73 11.75 -0.69 1.45
N ARG A 74 12.81 -0.51 0.67
CA ARG A 74 13.12 0.69 -0.11
C ARG A 74 13.36 0.34 -1.56
N PHE A 75 13.19 1.33 -2.43
CA PHE A 75 13.44 1.22 -3.86
C PHE A 75 14.70 1.98 -4.24
N SER A 76 15.50 1.43 -5.15
CA SER A 76 16.59 2.17 -5.79
C SER A 76 16.31 2.37 -7.29
N PRO A 77 16.50 3.57 -7.85
CA PRO A 77 16.48 3.74 -9.30
C PRO A 77 17.65 3.02 -9.98
N LEU A 78 18.74 2.74 -9.24
CA LEU A 78 19.95 2.04 -9.68
C LEU A 78 19.95 0.59 -9.17
N ARG A 79 20.42 -0.37 -9.99
CA ARG A 79 20.50 -1.79 -9.62
C ARG A 79 21.55 -2.08 -8.53
N GLU A 80 22.54 -1.20 -8.41
CA GLU A 80 23.58 -1.24 -7.38
C GLU A 80 23.75 0.21 -6.90
N PRO A 81 23.04 0.63 -5.83
CA PRO A 81 23.18 1.98 -5.31
C PRO A 81 24.56 2.14 -4.68
N GLU A 82 25.25 3.21 -5.04
CA GLU A 82 26.55 3.56 -4.47
C GLU A 82 26.38 4.14 -3.05
N GLU A 83 25.25 4.80 -2.79
CA GLU A 83 24.97 5.42 -1.50
C GLU A 83 23.56 5.13 -0.99
N THR A 84 23.40 5.13 0.34
CA THR A 84 22.09 4.92 0.98
C THR A 84 21.07 6.02 0.66
N ARG A 85 21.53 7.20 0.23
CA ARG A 85 20.65 8.31 -0.21
C ARG A 85 19.86 7.99 -1.48
N ASP A 86 20.31 7.00 -2.25
CA ASP A 86 19.64 6.57 -3.48
C ASP A 86 18.40 5.72 -3.20
N LEU A 87 18.20 5.32 -1.94
CA LEU A 87 17.08 4.50 -1.49
C LEU A 87 15.85 5.34 -1.15
N LYS A 88 14.83 5.20 -1.99
CA LYS A 88 13.54 5.89 -1.88
C LYS A 88 12.52 5.04 -1.09
N HIS A 89 11.62 5.71 -0.39
CA HIS A 89 10.38 5.09 0.09
C HIS A 89 9.56 4.61 -1.10
N ILE A 90 8.83 3.50 -0.91
CA ILE A 90 8.00 2.89 -1.93
C ILE A 90 6.68 2.41 -1.37
N SER A 91 5.59 2.63 -2.11
CA SER A 91 4.32 1.94 -1.98
C SER A 91 3.92 1.32 -3.32
N LEU A 92 3.19 0.21 -3.28
CA LEU A 92 2.63 -0.47 -4.45
C LEU A 92 1.13 -0.17 -4.52
N ARG A 93 0.69 0.33 -5.67
CA ARG A 93 -0.72 0.43 -6.07
C ARG A 93 -1.07 -0.81 -6.88
N ILE A 94 -1.86 -1.72 -6.32
CA ILE A 94 -2.33 -2.91 -7.02
C ILE A 94 -3.80 -2.72 -7.40
N ASN A 95 -4.10 -2.75 -8.69
CA ASN A 95 -5.48 -2.74 -9.15
C ASN A 95 -6.05 -4.15 -9.05
N VAL A 96 -7.18 -4.24 -8.34
CA VAL A 96 -7.93 -5.47 -8.15
C VAL A 96 -9.31 -5.29 -8.77
N ALA A 97 -9.73 -6.24 -9.59
CA ALA A 97 -11.01 -6.19 -10.27
C ALA A 97 -11.78 -7.50 -10.15
N TRP A 98 -13.10 -7.41 -10.06
CA TRP A 98 -14.01 -8.54 -10.13
C TRP A 98 -14.06 -9.07 -11.56
N ASN A 99 -13.91 -10.39 -11.74
CA ASN A 99 -13.95 -11.01 -13.07
C ASN A 99 -15.31 -11.65 -13.42
N GLY A 100 -16.31 -11.51 -12.56
CA GLY A 100 -17.61 -12.20 -12.65
C GLY A 100 -17.77 -13.36 -11.66
N SER A 101 -16.70 -13.80 -11.01
CA SER A 101 -16.74 -14.88 -9.99
C SER A 101 -15.79 -14.68 -8.81
N ARG A 102 -14.69 -13.95 -8.98
CA ARG A 102 -13.74 -13.61 -7.91
C ARG A 102 -13.01 -12.29 -8.19
N PHE A 103 -12.42 -11.73 -7.15
CA PHE A 103 -11.44 -10.65 -7.28
C PHE A 103 -10.11 -11.17 -7.81
N VAL A 104 -9.49 -10.41 -8.71
CA VAL A 104 -8.20 -10.73 -9.33
C VAL A 104 -7.31 -9.50 -9.34
N ALA A 105 -6.10 -9.64 -8.81
CA ALA A 105 -5.04 -8.64 -8.89
C ALA A 105 -4.19 -8.86 -10.15
N GLU A 106 -4.28 -7.96 -11.13
CA GLU A 106 -3.69 -8.19 -12.45
C GLU A 106 -2.84 -7.03 -12.97
N SER A 107 -2.90 -5.85 -12.36
CA SER A 107 -2.08 -4.72 -12.78
C SER A 107 -1.77 -3.79 -11.61
N GLY A 108 -0.87 -2.85 -11.83
CA GLY A 108 -0.57 -1.83 -10.86
C GLY A 108 0.62 -0.96 -11.26
N TYR A 109 1.08 -0.18 -10.32
CA TYR A 109 2.31 0.60 -10.43
C TYR A 109 2.90 0.83 -9.03
N ALA A 110 4.15 1.27 -8.97
CA ALA A 110 4.78 1.70 -7.74
C ALA A 110 4.79 3.23 -7.64
N GLN A 111 4.69 3.75 -6.43
CA GLN A 111 4.96 5.15 -6.13
C GLN A 111 6.20 5.23 -5.25
N VAL A 112 7.15 6.08 -5.64
CA VAL A 112 8.42 6.22 -4.93
C VAL A 112 8.71 7.67 -4.57
N SER A 113 9.36 7.90 -3.42
CA SER A 113 9.75 9.25 -3.01
C SER A 113 10.93 9.24 -2.06
N GLU A 114 11.71 10.32 -2.08
CA GLU A 114 12.69 10.62 -1.04
C GLU A 114 12.01 10.97 0.29
N LYS A 115 10.77 11.48 0.22
CA LYS A 115 9.94 11.74 1.40
C LYS A 115 9.25 10.45 1.84
N ILE A 116 8.92 10.41 3.12
CA ILE A 116 8.27 9.26 3.75
C ILE A 116 6.89 8.97 3.14
N VAL A 117 6.17 10.01 2.70
CA VAL A 117 4.89 9.89 2.02
C VAL A 117 5.13 9.92 0.51
N ALA A 118 4.94 8.76 -0.15
CA ALA A 118 5.29 8.57 -1.56
C ALA A 118 4.20 9.00 -2.58
N SER A 119 3.12 9.64 -2.14
CA SER A 119 2.04 10.06 -3.04
C SER A 119 2.48 11.11 -4.06
N ARG A 120 1.88 11.09 -5.26
CA ARG A 120 2.14 12.11 -6.30
C ARG A 120 1.91 13.54 -5.82
N GLY A 121 0.81 13.78 -5.09
CA GLY A 121 0.50 15.09 -4.51
C GLY A 121 1.54 15.63 -3.53
N ARG A 122 2.50 14.80 -3.09
CA ARG A 122 3.62 15.16 -2.21
C ARG A 122 4.99 15.15 -2.91
N GLY A 123 4.99 15.02 -4.24
CA GLY A 123 6.19 14.95 -5.09
C GLY A 123 6.69 13.54 -5.37
N GLY A 124 5.86 12.51 -5.15
CA GLY A 124 6.19 11.13 -5.50
C GLY A 124 6.21 10.88 -7.01
N GLU A 125 7.09 9.99 -7.43
CA GLU A 125 7.26 9.53 -8.80
C GLU A 125 6.50 8.20 -9.01
N ILE A 126 5.87 8.01 -10.17
CA ILE A 126 5.33 6.70 -10.54
C ILE A 126 6.39 5.91 -11.30
N VAL A 127 6.61 4.67 -10.87
CA VAL A 127 7.52 3.72 -11.50
C VAL A 127 6.73 2.48 -11.91
N ASP A 128 7.13 1.90 -13.04
CA ASP A 128 6.65 0.58 -13.47
C ASP A 128 6.81 -0.46 -12.35
N LEU A 129 5.79 -1.31 -12.19
CA LEU A 129 5.71 -2.27 -11.10
C LEU A 129 6.83 -3.33 -11.19
N HIS A 130 7.16 -3.81 -12.39
CA HIS A 130 8.24 -4.78 -12.58
C HIS A 130 9.61 -4.18 -12.28
N LYS A 131 9.88 -2.96 -12.78
CA LYS A 131 11.09 -2.21 -12.45
C LYS A 131 11.22 -2.00 -10.94
N ALA A 132 10.12 -1.66 -10.27
CA ALA A 132 10.12 -1.49 -8.83
C ALA A 132 10.49 -2.79 -8.10
N LEU A 133 9.82 -3.91 -8.43
CA LEU A 133 10.06 -5.22 -7.81
C LEU A 133 11.49 -5.75 -8.03
N ARG A 134 12.15 -5.39 -9.14
CA ARG A 134 13.55 -5.77 -9.41
C ARG A 134 14.58 -5.03 -8.56
N ASN A 135 14.25 -3.84 -8.07
CA ASN A 135 15.20 -2.93 -7.42
C ASN A 135 14.77 -2.58 -5.99
N LEU A 136 14.38 -3.60 -5.23
CA LEU A 136 14.01 -3.47 -3.82
C LEU A 136 15.20 -3.78 -2.90
N TYR A 137 15.25 -3.10 -1.77
CA TYR A 137 16.28 -3.24 -0.74
C TYR A 137 15.63 -3.30 0.64
N TYR A 138 16.21 -4.08 1.53
CA TYR A 138 15.80 -4.14 2.93
C TYR A 138 17.03 -4.11 3.83
N ARG A 139 16.83 -3.79 5.11
CA ARG A 139 17.94 -3.69 6.06
C ARG A 139 18.17 -5.03 6.76
N SER A 140 19.37 -5.55 6.69
CA SER A 140 19.81 -6.76 7.40
C SER A 140 21.22 -6.55 7.94
N GLY A 141 21.47 -6.93 9.20
CA GLY A 141 22.78 -6.73 9.82
C GLY A 141 23.25 -5.27 9.91
N GLY A 142 22.35 -4.29 9.76
CA GLY A 142 22.67 -2.87 9.71
C GLY A 142 22.91 -2.32 8.29
N GLU A 143 23.06 -3.19 7.30
CA GLU A 143 23.34 -2.87 5.90
C GLU A 143 22.09 -2.98 5.03
N TRP A 144 22.10 -2.31 3.88
CA TRP A 144 21.05 -2.44 2.86
C TRP A 144 21.42 -3.54 1.88
N ILE A 145 20.57 -4.57 1.82
CA ILE A 145 20.76 -5.72 0.94
C ILE A 145 19.65 -5.72 -0.09
N ARG A 146 20.00 -6.05 -1.33
CA ARG A 146 19.02 -6.21 -2.40
C ARG A 146 18.08 -7.37 -2.09
N LEU A 147 16.79 -7.13 -2.23
CA LEU A 147 15.74 -8.10 -2.06
C LEU A 147 15.51 -8.83 -3.40
N ASN A 148 15.72 -10.14 -3.41
CA ASN A 148 15.40 -10.98 -4.56
C ASN A 148 13.92 -11.39 -4.52
N VAL A 149 13.07 -10.61 -5.20
CA VAL A 149 11.62 -10.90 -5.25
C VAL A 149 11.37 -12.12 -6.15
N THR A 150 10.78 -13.17 -5.58
CA THR A 150 10.44 -14.39 -6.30
C THR A 150 9.00 -14.38 -6.81
N SER A 151 8.66 -15.29 -7.72
CA SER A 151 7.25 -15.49 -8.13
C SER A 151 6.33 -15.88 -6.97
N LYS A 152 6.86 -16.53 -5.93
CA LYS A 152 6.09 -16.84 -4.72
C LYS A 152 5.71 -15.57 -3.99
N ASP A 153 6.58 -14.57 -3.97
CA ASP A 153 6.33 -13.29 -3.34
C ASP A 153 5.34 -12.44 -4.13
N VAL A 154 5.45 -12.43 -5.46
CA VAL A 154 4.46 -11.78 -6.32
C VAL A 154 3.07 -12.36 -6.09
N ARG A 155 2.95 -13.70 -6.01
CA ARG A 155 1.69 -14.36 -5.67
C ARG A 155 1.17 -13.97 -4.28
N ARG A 156 2.05 -13.73 -3.29
CA ARG A 156 1.64 -13.23 -1.97
C ARG A 156 1.09 -11.81 -2.04
N ILE A 157 1.73 -10.93 -2.80
CA ILE A 157 1.28 -9.55 -3.05
C ILE A 157 -0.12 -9.57 -3.69
N LYS A 158 -0.30 -10.37 -4.76
CA LYS A 158 -1.60 -10.55 -5.42
C LYS A 158 -2.68 -11.02 -4.45
N ARG A 159 -2.42 -12.10 -3.71
CA ARG A 159 -3.38 -12.68 -2.76
C ARG A 159 -3.75 -11.71 -1.64
N ALA A 160 -2.79 -10.92 -1.14
CA ALA A 160 -3.07 -9.91 -0.13
C ALA A 160 -4.00 -8.81 -0.68
N ALA A 161 -3.77 -8.35 -1.92
CA ALA A 161 -4.63 -7.39 -2.58
C ALA A 161 -6.05 -7.94 -2.84
N GLU A 162 -6.14 -9.17 -3.35
CA GLU A 162 -7.41 -9.87 -3.62
C GLU A 162 -8.21 -10.10 -2.33
N ALA A 163 -7.54 -10.52 -1.24
CA ALA A 163 -8.16 -10.69 0.05
C ALA A 163 -8.67 -9.37 0.64
N ALA A 164 -7.95 -8.26 0.43
CA ALA A 164 -8.40 -6.93 0.83
C ALA A 164 -9.68 -6.54 0.10
N ALA A 165 -9.71 -6.70 -1.22
CA ALA A 165 -10.89 -6.41 -2.03
C ALA A 165 -12.08 -7.30 -1.62
N GLN A 166 -11.84 -8.58 -1.36
CA GLN A 166 -12.87 -9.50 -0.87
C GLN A 166 -13.43 -9.08 0.49
N ALA A 167 -12.57 -8.66 1.42
CA ALA A 167 -12.98 -8.22 2.75
C ALA A 167 -13.85 -6.95 2.70
N LEU A 168 -13.50 -5.99 1.83
CA LEU A 168 -14.28 -4.76 1.63
C LEU A 168 -15.69 -5.02 1.10
N ASN A 169 -15.87 -6.12 0.37
CA ASN A 169 -17.14 -6.52 -0.22
C ASN A 169 -17.87 -7.59 0.62
N SER A 170 -17.35 -7.93 1.80
CA SER A 170 -17.96 -8.95 2.65
C SER A 170 -19.32 -8.48 3.14
N GLY A 171 -20.37 -9.29 2.88
CA GLY A 171 -21.74 -8.98 3.27
C GLY A 171 -22.48 -8.03 2.33
N LEU A 172 -21.85 -7.55 1.26
CA LEU A 172 -22.53 -6.79 0.23
C LEU A 172 -23.15 -7.72 -0.82
N PRO A 173 -24.33 -7.41 -1.36
CA PRO A 173 -24.86 -8.12 -2.52
C PRO A 173 -23.99 -7.85 -3.76
N GLU A 174 -24.13 -8.70 -4.80
CA GLU A 174 -23.28 -8.59 -5.99
C GLU A 174 -23.46 -7.20 -6.64
N GLU A 175 -24.67 -6.67 -6.73
CA GLU A 175 -24.97 -5.36 -7.32
C GLU A 175 -24.24 -4.18 -6.63
N ASP A 176 -24.13 -4.20 -5.31
CA ASP A 176 -23.52 -3.12 -4.52
C ASP A 176 -22.01 -3.27 -4.34
N SER A 177 -21.47 -4.44 -4.70
CA SER A 177 -20.04 -4.73 -4.53
C SER A 177 -19.17 -3.83 -5.43
N LEU A 178 -18.08 -3.30 -4.88
CA LEU A 178 -17.03 -2.59 -5.62
C LEU A 178 -16.37 -3.54 -6.64
N LYS A 179 -16.60 -3.29 -7.93
CA LYS A 179 -16.06 -4.13 -9.02
C LYS A 179 -14.59 -3.87 -9.34
N MET A 180 -14.06 -2.74 -8.91
CA MET A 180 -12.66 -2.38 -9.07
C MET A 180 -12.20 -1.52 -7.90
N VAL A 181 -10.98 -1.77 -7.42
CA VAL A 181 -10.36 -1.05 -6.31
C VAL A 181 -8.85 -0.97 -6.52
N GLY A 182 -8.25 0.18 -6.20
CA GLY A 182 -6.81 0.31 -6.07
C GLY A 182 -6.40 0.03 -4.64
N VAL A 183 -5.62 -1.02 -4.41
CA VAL A 183 -5.11 -1.39 -3.10
C VAL A 183 -3.69 -0.87 -2.95
N ASP A 184 -3.47 0.04 -2.01
CA ASP A 184 -2.15 0.57 -1.69
C ASP A 184 -1.54 -0.23 -0.54
N MET A 185 -0.30 -0.66 -0.74
CA MET A 185 0.43 -1.46 0.23
C MET A 185 1.91 -1.12 0.26
N VAL A 186 2.55 -1.43 1.38
CA VAL A 186 4.01 -1.43 1.53
C VAL A 186 4.49 -2.86 1.78
N LEU A 187 5.78 -3.09 1.58
CA LEU A 187 6.39 -4.40 1.81
C LEU A 187 7.23 -4.37 3.08
N GLU A 188 7.14 -5.47 3.84
CA GLU A 188 8.00 -5.73 4.98
C GLU A 188 8.78 -7.04 4.80
N VAL A 189 10.05 -7.02 5.21
CA VAL A 189 10.90 -8.21 5.32
C VAL A 189 11.25 -8.38 6.81
N PRO A 190 10.66 -9.36 7.51
CA PRO A 190 10.86 -9.51 8.95
C PRO A 190 12.29 -9.90 9.34
N GLY A 191 12.94 -10.70 8.50
CA GLY A 191 14.27 -11.25 8.73
C GLY A 191 14.82 -11.91 7.47
N VAL A 192 16.07 -12.34 7.54
CA VAL A 192 16.70 -13.14 6.47
C VAL A 192 15.92 -14.45 6.32
N ASP A 193 15.69 -14.87 5.07
CA ASP A 193 14.91 -16.06 4.70
C ASP A 193 13.42 -16.06 5.09
N GLU A 194 12.93 -14.98 5.71
CA GLU A 194 11.51 -14.81 5.99
C GLU A 194 10.74 -14.30 4.77
N PRO A 195 9.47 -14.72 4.59
CA PRO A 195 8.69 -14.29 3.45
C PRO A 195 8.41 -12.78 3.48
N ILE A 196 8.40 -12.16 2.30
CA ILE A 196 7.92 -10.80 2.14
C ILE A 196 6.48 -10.72 2.62
N LEU A 197 6.20 -9.74 3.48
CA LEU A 197 4.87 -9.45 4.03
C LEU A 197 4.31 -8.21 3.34
N PRO A 198 3.26 -8.34 2.50
CA PRO A 198 2.49 -7.21 2.03
C PRO A 198 1.67 -6.62 3.18
N VAL A 199 1.78 -5.32 3.39
CA VAL A 199 1.05 -4.58 4.43
C VAL A 199 0.12 -3.59 3.77
N LEU A 200 -1.17 -3.84 3.90
CA LEU A 200 -2.22 -2.97 3.37
C LEU A 200 -2.21 -1.62 4.09
N LEU A 201 -2.22 -0.55 3.31
CA LEU A 201 -2.35 0.83 3.82
C LEU A 201 -3.77 1.33 3.60
N GLU A 202 -4.25 1.30 2.37
CA GLU A 202 -5.57 1.82 2.01
C GLU A 202 -6.15 1.08 0.80
N ALA A 203 -7.45 1.23 0.61
CA ALA A 203 -8.15 0.73 -0.56
C ALA A 203 -9.00 1.85 -1.13
N ASN A 204 -8.69 2.24 -2.36
CA ASN A 204 -9.30 3.37 -3.04
C ASN A 204 -10.33 2.88 -4.06
N PRO A 205 -11.62 3.18 -3.86
CA PRO A 205 -12.68 2.77 -4.79
C PRO A 205 -12.64 3.53 -6.13
N ARG A 206 -11.86 4.61 -6.23
CA ARG A 206 -11.66 5.42 -7.44
C ARG A 206 -10.15 5.57 -7.72
N PRO A 207 -9.47 4.49 -8.14
CA PRO A 207 -8.03 4.51 -8.33
C PRO A 207 -7.64 5.50 -9.44
N ALA A 208 -6.85 6.51 -9.08
CA ALA A 208 -6.19 7.39 -10.04
C ALA A 208 -4.94 6.71 -10.66
N GLY A 209 -4.40 7.27 -11.75
CA GLY A 209 -3.13 6.83 -12.33
C GLY A 209 -3.19 5.53 -13.15
N LEU A 210 -4.39 5.10 -13.57
CA LEU A 210 -4.58 3.86 -14.35
C LEU A 210 -3.77 3.83 -15.65
N ASN A 211 -3.51 4.99 -16.27
CA ASN A 211 -2.68 5.13 -17.46
C ASN A 211 -1.20 4.75 -17.25
N HIS A 212 -0.75 4.62 -16.00
CA HIS A 212 0.59 4.15 -15.65
C HIS A 212 0.63 2.67 -15.24
N SER A 213 -0.52 1.99 -15.25
CA SER A 213 -0.59 0.61 -14.78
C SER A 213 0.03 -0.35 -15.78
N THR A 214 0.88 -1.24 -15.27
CA THR A 214 1.44 -2.37 -16.00
C THR A 214 0.92 -3.67 -15.43
N SER A 215 0.89 -4.71 -16.26
CA SER A 215 0.47 -6.05 -15.84
C SER A 215 1.33 -6.53 -14.69
N LEU A 216 0.71 -7.26 -13.76
CA LEU A 216 1.39 -7.90 -12.65
C LEU A 216 1.50 -9.39 -12.97
N GLU A 217 2.56 -9.77 -13.66
CA GLU A 217 2.83 -11.18 -13.98
C GLU A 217 3.44 -11.91 -12.78
N ASP A 218 3.29 -13.23 -12.72
CA ASP A 218 3.93 -14.04 -11.66
C ASP A 218 5.47 -13.99 -11.76
N GLU A 219 6.00 -13.79 -12.95
CA GLU A 219 7.44 -13.67 -13.19
C GLU A 219 7.85 -12.20 -13.16
N VAL A 220 8.75 -11.84 -12.24
CA VAL A 220 9.27 -10.47 -12.10
C VAL A 220 10.00 -10.02 -13.38
N ASP A 221 10.64 -10.95 -14.08
CA ASP A 221 11.39 -10.68 -15.31
C ASP A 221 10.55 -10.67 -16.58
N ALA A 222 9.25 -10.94 -16.49
CA ALA A 222 8.35 -10.79 -17.63
C ALA A 222 8.35 -9.35 -18.16
N GLU A 223 8.12 -9.20 -19.46
CA GLU A 223 7.98 -7.90 -20.08
C GLU A 223 6.66 -7.25 -19.62
N PRO A 224 6.71 -6.07 -18.97
CA PRO A 224 5.51 -5.42 -18.47
C PRO A 224 4.62 -4.96 -19.63
N LYS A 225 3.33 -5.26 -19.56
CA LYS A 225 2.35 -4.81 -20.55
C LYS A 225 1.52 -3.68 -19.95
N LEU A 226 1.38 -2.56 -20.65
CA LEU A 226 0.44 -1.52 -20.26
C LEU A 226 -0.97 -2.12 -20.18
N MET A 227 -1.55 -2.13 -18.98
CA MET A 227 -2.82 -2.79 -18.74
C MET A 227 -3.51 -2.20 -17.51
N VAL A 228 -4.81 -1.96 -17.64
CA VAL A 228 -5.67 -1.62 -16.50
C VAL A 228 -6.30 -2.88 -15.92
N SER A 229 -7.15 -3.57 -16.68
CA SER A 229 -7.80 -4.79 -16.20
C SER A 229 -8.40 -5.58 -17.36
N SER A 230 -8.19 -6.89 -17.41
CA SER A 230 -8.95 -7.82 -18.24
C SER A 230 -10.18 -8.37 -17.51
N ALA A 231 -10.12 -8.44 -16.18
CA ALA A 231 -11.18 -8.95 -15.31
C ALA A 231 -12.46 -8.13 -15.45
N ILE A 232 -12.38 -6.81 -15.46
CA ILE A 232 -13.57 -5.95 -15.57
C ILE A 232 -14.33 -6.19 -16.88
N PHE A 233 -13.63 -6.38 -18.00
CA PHE A 233 -14.26 -6.70 -19.28
C PHE A 233 -14.88 -8.10 -19.30
N ARG A 234 -14.26 -9.07 -18.59
CA ARG A 234 -14.86 -10.40 -18.41
C ARG A 234 -16.15 -10.32 -17.59
N ALA A 235 -16.15 -9.54 -16.51
CA ALA A 235 -17.35 -9.32 -15.71
C ALA A 235 -18.46 -8.66 -16.52
N ILE A 236 -18.18 -7.58 -17.26
CA ILE A 236 -19.16 -6.91 -18.12
C ILE A 236 -19.77 -7.88 -19.14
N ARG A 237 -18.93 -8.71 -19.79
CA ARG A 237 -19.41 -9.72 -20.75
C ARG A 237 -20.28 -10.78 -20.08
N ALA A 238 -19.91 -11.25 -18.89
CA ALA A 238 -20.68 -12.24 -18.15
C ALA A 238 -22.05 -11.68 -17.73
N MET A 239 -22.08 -10.46 -17.20
CA MET A 239 -23.32 -9.77 -16.82
C MET A 239 -24.22 -9.53 -18.03
N GLY A 240 -23.66 -9.12 -19.17
CA GLY A 240 -24.41 -8.94 -20.41
C GLY A 240 -25.08 -10.23 -20.90
N ARG A 241 -24.42 -11.39 -20.76
CA ARG A 241 -25.02 -12.69 -21.09
C ARG A 241 -26.16 -13.06 -20.17
N ARG A 242 -26.02 -12.84 -18.85
CA ARG A 242 -27.11 -13.11 -17.88
C ARG A 242 -28.36 -12.29 -18.21
N LEU A 243 -28.19 -11.00 -18.52
CA LEU A 243 -29.28 -10.11 -18.90
C LEU A 243 -29.98 -10.54 -20.21
N LEU A 244 -29.23 -11.04 -21.20
CA LEU A 244 -29.78 -11.50 -22.47
C LEU A 244 -30.47 -12.88 -22.39
N HIS A 245 -30.15 -13.69 -21.39
CA HIS A 245 -30.66 -15.06 -21.25
C HIS A 245 -31.68 -15.23 -20.12
N GLY A 246 -32.08 -14.16 -19.44
CA GLY A 246 -33.18 -14.20 -18.45
C GLY A 246 -32.83 -14.90 -17.14
N GLU A 247 -31.55 -15.17 -16.89
CA GLU A 247 -31.07 -15.64 -15.59
C GLU A 247 -30.88 -14.42 -14.69
N GLY A 248 -31.92 -14.08 -13.93
CA GLY A 248 -31.88 -13.03 -12.91
C GLY A 248 -30.87 -13.34 -11.78
N PRO A 249 -30.50 -12.32 -10.99
CA PRO A 249 -29.58 -12.47 -9.86
C PRO A 249 -30.04 -13.50 -8.82
#